data_AF-A0A6J4NTZ7-F1
#
_entry.id   AF-A0A6J4NTZ7-F1
#
_cell.length_a   1.000
_cell.length_b   1.000
_cell.length_c   1.000
_cell.angle_alpha   90.00
_cell.angle_beta   90.00
_cell.angle_gamma   90.00
#
_symmetry.space_group_name_H-M   'P 1'
#
loop_
_entity.id
_entity.type
_entity.pdbx_description
1 polymer ?
#
loop_
_entity_poly.entity_id
_entity_poly.type
_entity_poly.pdbx_seq_one_letter_code
_entity_poly.pdbx_strand_id
1 'polypeptide(L)'
;MSAGTGDAAGLGVRGGRRPLLVLASAAVAFSVLHHVDHVVRGSHSGWPFGAEVTPFTYSLLIYALILPAIYLTARGRDVAGYHLFVAVGGLALLGFVHFVPVGGHEAPIRDIYAAYGSAPAGLLALAVLAGLIVSVTALAVVALGMVRARSRAAKGG
;
A
#
# COMPACT_ATOMS: atom_id res chain seq x y z
N MET A 1 44.96 10.99 -4.98
CA MET A 1 44.00 9.88 -5.16
C MET A 1 42.86 10.09 -4.17
N SER A 2 41.68 10.54 -4.63
CA SER A 2 40.50 10.76 -3.79
C SER A 2 39.43 9.75 -4.23
N ALA A 3 39.35 8.64 -3.50
CA ALA A 3 38.35 7.59 -3.67
C ALA A 3 37.88 7.22 -2.27
N GLY A 4 36.75 7.78 -1.82
CA GLY A 4 36.25 7.50 -0.47
C GLY A 4 34.84 8.01 -0.17
N THR A 5 34.34 9.00 -0.89
CA THR A 5 33.01 9.59 -0.61
C THR A 5 31.86 8.92 -1.38
N GLY A 6 32.14 8.25 -2.50
CA GLY A 6 31.11 7.62 -3.34
C GLY A 6 30.54 6.30 -2.78
N ASP A 7 31.35 5.53 -2.04
CA ASP A 7 31.00 4.16 -1.68
C ASP A 7 30.09 4.08 -0.43
N ALA A 8 30.30 4.97 0.55
CA ALA A 8 29.45 5.09 1.74
C ALA A 8 28.03 5.59 1.39
N ALA A 9 27.91 6.52 0.45
CA ALA A 9 26.62 6.97 -0.08
C ALA A 9 25.89 5.85 -0.84
N GLY A 10 26.63 5.03 -1.60
CA GLY A 10 26.10 3.87 -2.31
C GLY A 10 25.55 2.78 -1.39
N LEU A 11 26.20 2.53 -0.24
CA LEU A 11 25.78 1.54 0.75
C LEU A 11 24.53 1.98 1.53
N GLY A 12 24.46 3.24 1.95
CA GLY A 12 23.26 3.79 2.64
C GLY A 12 22.02 3.81 1.76
N VAL A 13 22.18 4.13 0.48
CA VAL A 13 21.09 4.14 -0.50
C VAL A 13 20.62 2.72 -0.88
N ARG A 14 21.53 1.73 -0.92
CA ARG A 14 21.18 0.31 -1.13
C ARG A 14 20.41 -0.26 0.06
N GLY A 15 20.72 0.16 1.28
CA GLY A 15 20.04 -0.27 2.52
C GLY A 15 18.57 0.17 2.60
N GLY A 16 18.25 1.40 2.18
CA GLY A 16 16.89 1.94 2.21
C GLY A 16 15.97 1.47 1.08
N ARG A 17 16.51 1.06 -0.07
CA ARG A 17 15.70 0.63 -1.23
C ARG A 17 15.03 -0.72 -1.04
N ARG A 18 15.73 -1.69 -0.45
CA ARG A 18 15.21 -3.04 -0.22
C ARG A 18 13.91 -3.04 0.60
N PRO A 19 13.81 -2.38 1.76
CA PRO A 19 12.56 -2.37 2.51
C PRO A 19 11.43 -1.68 1.75
N LEU A 20 11.69 -0.57 1.02
CA LEU A 20 10.66 0.06 0.17
C LEU A 20 10.13 -0.92 -0.88
N LEU A 21 11.01 -1.65 -1.56
CA LEU A 21 10.61 -2.64 -2.57
C LEU A 21 9.80 -3.78 -1.97
N VAL A 22 10.27 -4.37 -0.86
CA VAL A 22 9.60 -5.48 -0.19
C VAL A 22 8.21 -5.05 0.27
N LEU A 23 8.11 -3.93 0.98
CA LEU A 23 6.84 -3.46 1.55
C LEU A 23 5.85 -2.99 0.48
N ALA A 24 6.32 -2.29 -0.56
CA ALA A 24 5.46 -1.90 -1.68
C ALA A 24 4.98 -3.13 -2.48
N SER A 25 5.84 -4.14 -2.68
CA SER A 25 5.44 -5.38 -3.36
C SER A 25 4.45 -6.18 -2.52
N ALA A 26 4.64 -6.26 -1.20
CA ALA A 26 3.69 -6.86 -0.28
C ALA A 26 2.34 -6.13 -0.31
N ALA A 27 2.33 -4.80 -0.29
CA ALA A 27 1.13 -3.99 -0.40
C ALA A 27 0.38 -4.24 -1.72
N VAL A 28 1.09 -4.41 -2.84
CA VAL A 28 0.48 -4.82 -4.12
C VAL A 28 -0.15 -6.21 -4.02
N ALA A 29 0.59 -7.20 -3.51
CA ALA A 29 0.09 -8.56 -3.39
C ALA A 29 -1.17 -8.64 -2.52
N PHE A 30 -1.16 -8.02 -1.34
CA PHE A 30 -2.33 -7.95 -0.47
C PHE A 30 -3.45 -7.09 -1.06
N SER A 31 -3.16 -6.03 -1.81
CA SER A 31 -4.20 -5.27 -2.52
C SER A 31 -4.90 -6.14 -3.56
N VAL A 32 -4.14 -6.92 -4.34
CA VAL A 32 -4.73 -7.83 -5.34
C VAL A 32 -5.62 -8.87 -4.65
N LEU A 33 -5.12 -9.53 -3.60
CA LEU A 33 -5.90 -10.48 -2.83
C LEU A 33 -7.17 -9.85 -2.24
N HIS A 34 -7.07 -8.63 -1.72
CA HIS A 34 -8.20 -7.88 -1.17
C HIS A 34 -9.24 -7.54 -2.25
N HIS A 35 -8.83 -7.08 -3.43
CA HIS A 35 -9.76 -6.83 -4.53
C HIS A 35 -10.38 -8.13 -5.05
N VAL A 36 -9.62 -9.23 -5.12
CA VAL A 36 -10.15 -10.55 -5.49
C VAL A 36 -11.22 -11.01 -4.49
N ASP A 37 -10.98 -10.83 -3.19
CA ASP A 37 -11.96 -11.12 -2.14
C ASP A 37 -13.28 -10.37 -2.36
N HIS A 38 -13.21 -9.07 -2.67
CA HIS A 38 -14.37 -8.25 -3.04
C HIS A 38 -15.13 -8.81 -4.24
N VAL A 39 -14.42 -9.22 -5.29
CA VAL A 39 -15.02 -9.78 -6.51
C VAL A 39 -15.67 -11.14 -6.22
N VAL A 40 -14.99 -12.02 -5.48
CA VAL A 40 -15.47 -13.36 -5.15
C VAL A 40 -16.70 -13.31 -4.24
N ARG A 41 -16.72 -12.40 -3.26
CA ARG A 41 -17.90 -12.19 -2.41
C ARG A 41 -19.09 -11.56 -3.14
N GLY A 42 -18.86 -10.97 -4.31
CA GLY A 42 -19.87 -10.18 -5.01
C GLY A 42 -20.38 -9.00 -4.19
N SER A 43 -19.62 -8.56 -3.17
CA SER A 43 -19.98 -7.46 -2.29
C SER A 43 -19.14 -6.24 -2.63
N HIS A 44 -19.77 -5.06 -2.68
CA HIS A 44 -19.13 -3.74 -2.88
C HIS A 44 -18.24 -3.57 -4.13
N SER A 45 -18.09 -4.62 -4.94
CA SER A 45 -17.43 -4.60 -6.24
C SER A 45 -18.19 -3.67 -7.19
N GLY A 46 -17.45 -2.73 -7.76
CA GLY A 46 -17.93 -1.87 -8.83
C GLY A 46 -17.39 -2.32 -10.18
N TRP A 47 -17.45 -1.42 -11.15
CA TRP A 47 -16.77 -1.57 -12.44
C TRP A 47 -15.29 -1.95 -12.26
N PRO A 48 -14.73 -2.88 -13.06
CA PRO A 48 -15.32 -3.50 -14.27
C PRO A 48 -16.17 -4.75 -14.02
N PHE A 49 -16.42 -5.13 -12.77
CA PHE A 49 -17.14 -6.36 -12.42
C PHE A 49 -18.64 -6.12 -12.16
N GLY A 50 -19.03 -4.88 -11.87
CA GLY A 50 -20.41 -4.39 -11.85
C GLY A 50 -20.61 -3.19 -12.78
N ALA A 51 -21.87 -2.81 -13.02
CA ALA A 51 -22.19 -1.64 -13.83
C ALA A 51 -21.90 -0.31 -13.12
N GLU A 52 -21.96 -0.31 -11.79
CA GLU A 52 -21.79 0.91 -10.99
C GLU A 52 -20.32 1.22 -10.69
N VAL A 53 -20.01 2.51 -10.64
CA VAL A 53 -18.72 3.00 -10.15
C VAL A 53 -18.81 3.13 -8.64
N THR A 54 -18.06 2.30 -7.92
CA THR A 54 -18.06 2.25 -6.45
C THR A 54 -16.67 2.64 -5.89
N PRO A 55 -16.49 2.77 -4.56
CA PRO A 55 -15.16 2.94 -3.98
C PRO A 55 -14.13 1.90 -4.43
N PHE A 56 -14.57 0.66 -4.74
CA PHE A 56 -13.74 -0.37 -5.35
C PHE A 56 -13.14 0.08 -6.69
N THR A 57 -13.93 0.71 -7.55
CA THR A 57 -13.46 1.17 -8.87
C THR A 57 -12.37 2.23 -8.72
N TYR A 58 -12.58 3.19 -7.82
CA TYR A 58 -11.58 4.23 -7.54
C TYR A 58 -10.32 3.66 -6.87
N SER A 59 -10.44 2.63 -6.02
CA SER A 59 -9.26 2.02 -5.38
C SER A 59 -8.33 1.32 -6.35
N LEU A 60 -8.79 0.91 -7.55
CA LEU A 60 -7.93 0.38 -8.60
C LEU A 60 -6.84 1.36 -9.05
N LEU A 61 -7.02 2.67 -8.84
CA LEU A 61 -6.01 3.69 -9.12
C LEU A 61 -4.71 3.43 -8.33
N ILE A 62 -4.77 2.72 -7.20
CA ILE A 62 -3.59 2.40 -6.41
C ILE A 62 -2.53 1.68 -7.23
N TYR A 63 -2.91 0.80 -8.16
CA TYR A 63 -1.98 0.05 -9.00
C TYR A 63 -1.23 0.96 -9.97
N ALA A 64 -1.93 1.94 -10.56
CA ALA A 64 -1.32 2.95 -11.43
C ALA A 64 -0.35 3.87 -10.67
N LEU A 65 -0.52 4.03 -9.35
CA LEU A 65 0.35 4.85 -8.52
C LEU A 65 1.56 4.07 -7.96
N ILE A 66 1.33 2.88 -7.42
CA ILE A 66 2.35 2.10 -6.69
C ILE A 66 3.32 1.36 -7.62
N LEU A 67 2.86 0.86 -8.77
CA LEU A 67 3.72 0.12 -9.70
C LEU A 67 4.84 1.01 -10.28
N PRO A 68 4.58 2.28 -10.69
CA PRO A 68 5.66 3.20 -11.03
C PRO A 68 6.63 3.46 -9.88
N ALA A 69 6.15 3.57 -8.63
CA ALA A 69 7.02 3.77 -7.47
C ALA A 69 8.00 2.60 -7.27
N ILE A 70 7.49 1.37 -7.38
CA ILE A 70 8.28 0.13 -7.35
C ILE A 70 9.29 0.12 -8.50
N TYR A 71 8.85 0.36 -9.72
CA TYR A 71 9.71 0.40 -10.90
C TYR A 71 10.85 1.40 -10.73
N LEU A 72 10.55 2.65 -10.38
CA LEU A 72 11.55 3.70 -10.20
C LEU A 72 12.55 3.34 -9.10
N THR A 73 12.08 2.74 -7.99
CA THR A 73 12.94 2.29 -6.89
C THR A 73 13.85 1.15 -7.33
N ALA A 74 13.33 0.19 -8.12
CA ALA A 74 14.10 -0.91 -8.67
C ALA A 74 15.16 -0.42 -9.67
N ARG A 75 14.85 0.65 -10.43
CA ARG A 75 15.81 1.38 -11.29
C ARG A 75 16.79 2.27 -10.51
N GLY A 76 16.73 2.25 -9.18
CA GLY A 76 17.63 2.99 -8.31
C GLY A 76 17.37 4.48 -8.26
N ARG A 77 16.15 4.93 -8.58
CA ARG A 77 15.73 6.31 -8.32
C ARG A 77 15.33 6.43 -6.85
N ASP A 78 15.74 7.54 -6.23
CA ASP A 78 15.28 7.87 -4.88
C ASP A 78 13.92 8.54 -4.97
N VAL A 79 12.87 7.76 -4.73
CA VAL A 79 11.47 8.19 -4.76
C VAL A 79 10.77 7.91 -3.42
N ALA A 80 11.51 7.94 -2.30
CA ALA A 80 10.94 7.69 -0.97
C ALA A 80 9.76 8.62 -0.65
N GLY A 81 9.79 9.87 -1.09
CA GLY A 81 8.67 10.80 -0.93
C GLY A 81 7.42 10.38 -1.72
N TYR A 82 7.59 9.76 -2.90
CA TYR A 82 6.48 9.24 -3.68
C TYR A 82 5.87 7.99 -3.03
N HIS A 83 6.71 7.07 -2.51
CA HIS A 83 6.21 5.96 -1.69
C HIS A 83 5.42 6.43 -0.49
N LEU A 84 5.89 7.48 0.21
CA LEU A 84 5.17 8.05 1.34
C LEU A 84 3.81 8.62 0.93
N PHE A 85 3.76 9.37 -0.17
CA PHE A 85 2.52 9.91 -0.71
C PHE A 85 1.51 8.80 -1.02
N VAL A 86 1.94 7.77 -1.77
CA VAL A 86 1.08 6.63 -2.13
C VAL A 86 0.62 5.87 -0.89
N ALA A 87 1.50 5.63 0.08
CA ALA A 87 1.16 4.89 1.29
C ALA A 87 0.19 5.65 2.19
N VAL A 88 0.40 6.95 2.40
CA VAL A 88 -0.51 7.79 3.19
C VAL A 88 -1.86 7.95 2.50
N GLY A 89 -1.87 8.22 1.19
CA GLY A 89 -3.11 8.28 0.41
C GLY A 89 -3.88 6.97 0.42
N GLY A 90 -3.17 5.84 0.27
CA GLY A 90 -3.73 4.50 0.35
C GLY A 90 -4.32 4.18 1.72
N LEU A 91 -3.63 4.53 2.82
CA LEU A 91 -4.16 4.37 4.18
C LEU A 91 -5.38 5.24 4.44
N ALA A 92 -5.37 6.49 3.97
CA ALA A 92 -6.51 7.38 4.10
C ALA A 92 -7.74 6.81 3.36
N LEU A 93 -7.55 6.31 2.13
CA LEU A 93 -8.61 5.66 1.37
C LEU A 93 -9.11 4.39 2.06
N LEU A 94 -8.21 3.46 2.43
CA LEU A 94 -8.55 2.23 3.17
C LEU A 94 -9.31 2.54 4.45
N GLY A 95 -8.81 3.50 5.23
CA GLY A 95 -9.43 4.00 6.45
C GLY A 95 -10.85 4.47 6.21
N PHE A 96 -11.02 5.35 5.21
CA PHE A 96 -12.30 5.95 4.87
C PHE A 96 -13.34 4.92 4.43
N VAL A 97 -12.98 4.01 3.51
CA VAL A 97 -13.94 3.09 2.89
C VAL A 97 -14.29 1.87 3.76
N HIS A 98 -13.47 1.53 4.76
CA HIS A 98 -13.69 0.37 5.63
C HIS A 98 -14.11 0.71 7.05
N PHE A 99 -13.81 1.91 7.54
CA PHE A 99 -14.00 2.25 8.96
C PHE A 99 -14.86 3.48 9.19
N VAL A 100 -15.18 4.27 8.16
CA VAL A 100 -16.12 5.39 8.30
C VAL A 100 -17.52 4.92 7.88
N PRO A 101 -18.52 4.99 8.78
CA PRO A 101 -19.86 4.45 8.55
C PRO A 101 -20.71 5.39 7.68
N VAL A 102 -20.40 5.42 6.38
CA VAL A 102 -21.20 6.09 5.34
C VAL A 102 -21.93 5.04 4.53
N GLY A 103 -23.17 5.31 4.09
CA GLY A 103 -23.93 4.37 3.26
C GLY A 103 -23.16 3.97 2.00
N GLY A 104 -23.01 2.67 1.76
CA GLY A 104 -22.26 2.10 0.64
C GLY A 104 -20.79 1.80 0.91
N HIS A 105 -20.27 2.12 2.10
CA HIS A 105 -18.96 1.65 2.57
C HIS A 105 -19.06 0.25 3.17
N GLU A 106 -17.97 -0.51 3.06
CA GLU A 106 -17.91 -1.85 3.62
C GLU A 106 -17.85 -1.77 5.16
N ALA A 107 -18.59 -2.64 5.83
CA ALA A 107 -18.49 -2.89 7.26
C ALA A 107 -17.79 -4.24 7.48
N PRO A 108 -16.45 -4.30 7.61
CA PRO A 108 -15.68 -5.53 7.43
C PRO A 108 -16.14 -6.67 8.33
N ILE A 109 -16.45 -6.41 9.60
CA ILE A 109 -16.87 -7.47 10.54
C ILE A 109 -18.25 -8.02 10.20
N ARG A 110 -19.19 -7.15 9.81
CA ARG A 110 -20.58 -7.54 9.50
C ARG A 110 -20.65 -8.22 8.13
N ASP A 111 -19.94 -7.68 7.15
CA ASP A 111 -20.04 -8.07 5.74
C ASP A 111 -19.16 -9.27 5.40
N ILE A 112 -18.04 -9.49 6.09
CA ILE A 112 -17.16 -10.65 5.83
C ILE A 112 -17.73 -11.93 6.43
N TYR A 113 -18.24 -11.89 7.67
CA TYR A 113 -18.82 -13.07 8.31
C TYR A 113 -20.18 -13.46 7.70
N ALA A 114 -21.01 -12.48 7.31
CA ALA A 114 -22.31 -12.75 6.72
C ALA A 114 -22.21 -13.24 5.27
N ALA A 115 -21.21 -12.82 4.50
CA ALA A 115 -21.16 -13.12 3.06
C ALA A 115 -20.63 -14.53 2.73
N TYR A 116 -19.64 -15.05 3.46
CA TYR A 116 -18.99 -16.31 3.07
C TYR A 116 -19.71 -17.57 3.54
N GLY A 117 -20.60 -17.48 4.54
CA GLY A 117 -21.23 -18.64 5.17
C GLY A 117 -20.25 -19.63 5.83
N SER A 118 -18.94 -19.37 5.80
CA SER A 118 -17.89 -20.21 6.36
C SER A 118 -16.88 -19.36 7.14
N ALA A 119 -16.64 -19.74 8.40
CA ALA A 119 -15.70 -19.03 9.27
C ALA A 119 -14.26 -18.97 8.74
N PRO A 120 -13.71 -20.04 8.10
CA PRO A 120 -12.34 -19.99 7.56
C PRO A 120 -12.16 -18.96 6.43
N ALA A 121 -13.12 -18.85 5.51
CA ALA A 121 -13.04 -17.87 4.43
C ALA A 121 -13.14 -16.44 4.96
N GLY A 122 -14.01 -16.20 5.94
CA GLY A 122 -14.10 -14.91 6.61
C GLY A 122 -12.80 -14.52 7.35
N LEU A 123 -12.17 -15.45 8.06
CA LEU A 123 -10.87 -15.22 8.71
C LEU A 123 -9.76 -14.93 7.70
N LEU A 124 -9.76 -15.62 6.56
CA LEU A 124 -8.79 -15.36 5.50
C LEU A 124 -8.94 -13.95 4.92
N ALA A 125 -10.17 -13.51 4.64
CA ALA A 125 -10.44 -12.15 4.16
C ALA A 125 -9.97 -11.08 5.18
N LEU A 126 -10.23 -11.29 6.47
CA LEU A 126 -9.72 -10.41 7.53
C LEU A 126 -8.19 -10.41 7.59
N ALA A 127 -7.54 -11.56 7.45
CA ALA A 127 -6.09 -11.67 7.43
C ALA A 127 -5.48 -10.94 6.22
N VAL A 128 -6.13 -11.01 5.05
CA VAL A 128 -5.73 -10.28 3.83
C VAL A 128 -5.84 -8.77 4.05
N LEU A 129 -6.96 -8.28 4.57
CA LEU A 129 -7.14 -6.86 4.87
C LEU A 129 -6.14 -6.37 5.93
N ALA A 130 -5.91 -7.15 6.98
CA ALA A 130 -4.91 -6.83 8.00
C ALA A 130 -3.50 -6.79 7.40
N GLY A 131 -3.13 -7.77 6.58
CA GLY A 131 -1.86 -7.82 5.87
C GLY A 131 -1.65 -6.61 4.95
N LEU A 132 -2.71 -6.17 4.27
CA LEU A 132 -2.71 -4.94 3.47
C LEU A 132 -2.41 -3.72 4.34
N ILE A 133 -3.20 -3.51 5.41
CA ILE A 133 -3.04 -2.36 6.31
C ILE A 133 -1.64 -2.31 6.92
N VAL A 134 -1.14 -3.46 7.41
CA VAL A 134 0.21 -3.57 7.98
C VAL A 134 1.27 -3.22 6.94
N SER A 135 1.17 -3.77 5.73
CA SER A 135 2.15 -3.53 4.66
C SER A 135 2.22 -2.04 4.28
N VAL A 136 1.05 -1.40 4.10
CA VAL A 136 1.00 0.02 3.72
C VAL A 136 1.45 0.93 4.88
N THR A 137 1.10 0.59 6.13
CA THR A 137 1.57 1.32 7.32
C THR A 137 3.08 1.25 7.47
N ALA A 138 3.66 0.05 7.36
CA ALA A 138 5.10 -0.14 7.40
C ALA A 138 5.80 0.63 6.27
N LEU A 139 5.23 0.61 5.05
CA LEU A 139 5.76 1.38 3.92
C LEU A 139 5.78 2.88 4.23
N ALA A 140 4.68 3.42 4.78
CA ALA A 140 4.61 4.84 5.16
C ALA A 140 5.66 5.21 6.21
N VAL A 141 5.83 4.37 7.25
CA VAL A 141 6.81 4.61 8.32
C VAL A 141 8.24 4.61 7.78
N VAL A 142 8.63 3.61 6.97
CA VAL A 142 9.95 3.52 6.37
C VAL A 142 10.21 4.70 5.44
N ALA A 143 9.26 5.00 4.56
CA ALA A 143 9.36 6.10 3.61
C ALA A 143 9.51 7.45 4.33
N LEU A 144 8.74 7.69 5.39
CA LEU A 144 8.84 8.89 6.23
C LEU A 144 10.20 9.01 6.91
N GLY A 145 10.71 7.90 7.46
CA GLY A 145 12.05 7.85 8.05
C GLY A 145 13.13 8.27 7.06
N MET A 146 13.06 7.75 5.83
CA MET A 146 14.00 8.10 4.75
C MET A 146 13.89 9.56 4.32
N VAL A 147 12.67 10.09 4.15
CA VAL A 147 12.45 11.51 3.83
C VAL A 147 13.02 12.42 4.94
N ARG A 148 12.77 12.09 6.21
CA ARG A 148 13.29 12.87 7.35
C ARG A 148 14.80 12.86 7.45
N ALA A 149 15.44 11.70 7.24
CA ALA A 149 16.89 11.58 7.25
C ALA A 149 17.54 12.47 6.19
N ARG A 150 16.96 12.51 4.98
CA ARG A 150 17.42 13.38 3.89
C ARG A 150 17.29 14.86 4.23
N SER A 151 16.13 15.29 4.76
CA SER A 151 15.91 16.68 5.14
C SER A 151 16.85 17.15 6.25
N ARG A 152 17.29 16.25 7.14
CA ARG A 152 18.31 16.56 8.17
C ARG A 152 19.69 16.71 7.55
N ALA A 153 20.10 15.80 6.67
CA ALA A 153 21.38 15.88 5.99
C ALA A 153 21.52 17.18 5.16
N ALA A 154 20.46 17.61 4.49
CA ALA A 154 20.44 18.85 3.69
C ALA A 154 20.50 20.14 4.52
N LYS A 155 20.21 20.09 5.82
CA LYS A 155 20.27 21.26 6.72
C LYS A 155 21.60 21.37 7.48
N GLY A 156 22.38 20.29 7.51
CA GLY A 156 23.62 20.19 8.31
C GLY A 156 24.91 20.24 7.49
N GLY A 157 24.82 20.42 6.17
CA GLY A 157 25.97 20.65 5.27
C GLY A 157 25.81 21.99 4.58
#